data_AF-A0A7C2EU90-F1
#
_entry.id   AF-A0A7C2EU90-F1
#
_cell.length_a   1.000
_cell.length_b   1.000
_cell.length_c   1.000
_cell.angle_alpha   90.00
_cell.angle_beta   90.00
_cell.angle_gamma   90.00
#
_symmetry.space_group_name_H-M   'P 1'
#
loop_
_entity.id
_entity.type
_entity.pdbx_description
1 polymer ?
#
loop_
_entity_poly.entity_id
_entity_poly.type
_entity_poly.pdbx_seq_one_letter_code
_entity_poly.pdbx_strand_id
1 'polypeptide(L)'
;MADRLQAMAVLTSRSTVEWYTPPKYIGMVREVLGTIQLDPATSLMAQEWIKAEMFFTKEHDGLAQNWKGKIFLNPPFDDTKKWIAKLVEQYDLGNTIEAIALINSNLGYKWYEELWRMFPVCLVKDRIEFICSTGEKKGQAKRGQTFLYIGDNPDRFSGVFKQIGRIILP
;
A
#
# COMPACT_ATOMS: atom_id res chain seq x y z
N MET A 1 46.29 -30.05 15.30
CA MET A 1 44.87 -30.44 15.11
C MET A 1 44.02 -29.23 15.45
N ALA A 2 43.12 -28.88 14.54
CA ALA A 2 42.59 -27.53 14.37
C ALA A 2 41.72 -27.03 15.54
N ASP A 3 41.94 -25.75 15.83
CA ASP A 3 41.26 -24.86 16.74
C ASP A 3 39.80 -24.61 16.28
N ARG A 4 38.82 -24.81 17.17
CA ARG A 4 37.40 -24.55 16.87
C ARG A 4 37.09 -23.08 17.17
N LEU A 5 37.20 -22.24 16.15
CA LEU A 5 36.56 -20.93 16.13
C LEU A 5 35.04 -21.11 16.00
N GLN A 6 34.34 -20.93 17.13
CA GLN A 6 32.89 -20.82 17.16
C GLN A 6 32.51 -19.42 16.66
N ALA A 7 32.16 -19.31 15.38
CA ALA A 7 31.69 -18.07 14.79
C ALA A 7 30.34 -17.67 15.44
N MET A 8 30.36 -16.60 16.24
CA MET A 8 29.14 -15.89 16.62
C MET A 8 28.59 -15.16 15.40
N ALA A 9 27.72 -15.82 14.65
CA ALA A 9 26.87 -15.14 13.69
C ALA A 9 25.82 -14.33 14.48
N VAL A 10 26.04 -13.02 14.59
CA VAL A 10 24.98 -12.08 14.98
C VAL A 10 23.97 -12.05 13.84
N LEU A 11 23.00 -12.96 13.88
CA LEU A 11 21.81 -12.93 13.05
C LEU A 11 20.91 -11.80 13.58
N THR A 12 21.08 -10.61 13.04
CA THR A 12 20.08 -9.54 13.17
C THR A 12 19.59 -9.11 11.78
N SER A 13 19.19 -10.06 10.93
CA SER A 13 18.14 -9.73 9.97
C SER A 13 16.85 -9.59 10.78
N ARG A 14 16.51 -8.36 11.16
CA ARG A 14 15.16 -8.08 11.66
C ARG A 14 14.24 -8.30 10.46
N SER A 15 13.74 -9.52 10.28
CA SER A 15 12.70 -9.81 9.31
C SER A 15 11.48 -8.97 9.72
N THR A 16 11.34 -7.81 9.09
CA THR A 16 10.14 -6.99 9.23
C THR A 16 9.00 -7.85 8.71
N VAL A 17 8.06 -8.17 9.60
CA VAL A 17 6.82 -8.86 9.24
C VAL A 17 6.16 -8.12 8.09
N GLU A 18 5.95 -8.79 6.96
CA GLU A 18 5.22 -8.22 5.83
C GLU A 18 3.71 -8.31 6.09
N TRP A 19 3.01 -7.25 5.74
CA TRP A 19 1.57 -7.10 5.94
C TRP A 19 0.89 -6.96 4.59
N TYR A 20 0.18 -8.01 4.19
CA TYR A 20 -0.45 -8.08 2.88
C TYR A 20 -1.92 -7.69 2.95
N THR A 21 -2.37 -6.96 1.92
CA THR A 21 -3.76 -6.54 1.76
C THR A 21 -4.66 -7.75 1.50
N PRO A 22 -5.71 -7.98 2.29
CA PRO A 22 -6.64 -9.09 2.05
C PRO A 22 -7.30 -9.07 0.65
N PRO A 23 -7.56 -10.23 0.03
CA PRO A 23 -8.13 -10.33 -1.32
C PRO A 23 -9.40 -9.51 -1.54
N LYS A 24 -10.27 -9.39 -0.53
CA LYS A 24 -11.52 -8.61 -0.63
C LYS A 24 -11.27 -7.15 -1.01
N TYR A 25 -10.23 -6.53 -0.46
CA TYR A 25 -9.91 -5.12 -0.76
C TYR A 25 -9.24 -5.00 -2.14
N ILE A 26 -8.46 -5.99 -2.55
CA ILE A 26 -7.91 -6.03 -3.92
C ILE A 26 -9.04 -6.17 -4.95
N GLY A 27 -10.08 -6.94 -4.65
CA GLY A 27 -11.30 -6.99 -5.47
C GLY A 27 -11.88 -5.59 -5.69
N MET A 28 -12.06 -4.83 -4.61
CA MET A 28 -12.55 -3.44 -4.66
C MET A 28 -11.61 -2.51 -5.43
N VAL A 29 -10.29 -2.66 -5.27
CA VAL A 29 -9.31 -1.89 -6.05
C VAL A 29 -9.48 -2.15 -7.55
N ARG A 30 -9.67 -3.41 -7.97
CA ARG A 30 -9.94 -3.74 -9.37
C ARG A 30 -11.31 -3.29 -9.85
N GLU A 31 -12.31 -3.26 -8.97
CA GLU A 31 -13.61 -2.67 -9.31
C GLU A 31 -13.51 -1.18 -9.65
N VAL A 32 -12.49 -0.47 -9.16
CA VAL A 32 -12.22 0.95 -9.51
C VAL A 32 -11.25 1.06 -10.68
N LEU A 33 -10.04 0.50 -10.55
CA LEU A 33 -8.97 0.67 -11.53
C LEU A 33 -9.16 -0.17 -12.79
N GLY A 34 -9.96 -1.24 -12.72
CA GLY A 34 -9.92 -2.33 -13.70
C GLY A 34 -8.69 -3.20 -13.44
N THR A 35 -7.71 -3.14 -14.33
CA THR A 35 -6.42 -3.83 -14.14
C THR A 35 -5.49 -2.99 -13.27
N ILE A 36 -4.82 -3.64 -12.31
CA ILE A 36 -3.68 -3.04 -11.60
C ILE A 36 -2.47 -3.22 -12.51
N GLN A 37 -1.98 -2.12 -13.10
CA GLN A 37 -0.85 -2.18 -14.02
C GLN A 37 0.48 -2.22 -13.26
N LEU A 38 0.55 -1.54 -12.12
CA LEU A 38 1.74 -1.53 -11.27
C LEU A 38 1.40 -1.66 -9.79
N ASP A 39 2.15 -2.52 -9.10
CA ASP A 39 2.28 -2.53 -7.64
C ASP A 39 3.75 -2.35 -7.23
N PRO A 40 4.17 -1.13 -6.82
CA PRO A 40 5.57 -0.84 -6.60
C PRO A 40 6.07 -1.25 -5.20
N ALA A 41 5.20 -1.79 -4.34
CA ALA A 41 5.53 -2.12 -2.95
C ALA A 41 4.88 -3.45 -2.54
N THR A 42 5.36 -4.56 -3.09
CA THR A 42 4.76 -5.89 -2.85
C THR A 42 5.81 -6.95 -2.48
N SER A 43 5.34 -8.17 -2.26
CA SER A 43 6.13 -9.40 -2.30
C SER A 43 5.56 -10.38 -3.33
N LEU A 44 6.32 -11.44 -3.64
CA LEU A 44 5.84 -12.52 -4.51
C LEU A 44 4.59 -13.20 -3.94
N MET A 45 4.52 -13.38 -2.62
CA MET A 45 3.38 -13.98 -1.94
C MET A 45 2.09 -13.17 -2.17
N ALA A 46 2.15 -11.84 -1.98
CA ALA A 46 0.97 -11.00 -2.14
C ALA A 46 0.47 -10.97 -3.60
N GLN A 47 1.37 -11.18 -4.58
CA GLN A 47 1.00 -11.21 -6.00
C GLN A 47 0.18 -12.44 -6.40
N GLU A 48 0.10 -13.49 -5.57
CA GLU A 48 -0.82 -14.61 -5.79
C GLU A 48 -2.27 -14.13 -5.96
N TRP A 49 -2.65 -13.04 -5.27
CA TRP A 49 -3.98 -12.43 -5.38
C TRP A 49 -3.99 -10.97 -5.79
N ILE A 50 -2.89 -10.21 -5.70
CA ILE A 50 -2.82 -8.83 -6.24
C ILE A 50 -2.73 -8.83 -7.77
N LYS A 51 -2.01 -9.77 -8.38
CA LYS A 51 -1.93 -9.97 -9.83
C LYS A 51 -1.79 -8.66 -10.62
N ALA A 52 -0.84 -7.82 -10.22
CA ALA A 52 -0.48 -6.65 -11.00
C ALA A 52 0.28 -7.08 -12.27
N GLU A 53 0.14 -6.34 -13.37
CA GLU A 53 0.88 -6.63 -14.62
C GLU A 53 2.39 -6.48 -14.41
N MET A 54 2.80 -5.49 -13.62
CA MET A 54 4.17 -5.25 -13.19
C MET A 54 4.20 -5.01 -11.69
N PHE A 55 5.29 -5.42 -11.03
CA PHE A 55 5.45 -5.16 -9.61
C PHE A 55 6.91 -5.13 -9.18
N PHE A 56 7.17 -4.45 -8.06
CA PHE A 56 8.49 -4.38 -7.43
C PHE A 56 8.45 -4.99 -6.04
N THR A 57 9.36 -5.92 -5.81
CA THR A 57 9.64 -6.48 -4.48
C THR A 57 10.72 -5.66 -3.78
N LYS A 58 10.99 -5.99 -2.52
CA LYS A 58 12.04 -5.35 -1.70
C LYS A 58 13.41 -5.34 -2.40
N GLU A 59 13.74 -6.37 -3.17
CA GLU A 59 15.01 -6.47 -3.90
C GLU A 59 15.17 -5.44 -5.03
N HIS A 60 14.07 -4.87 -5.53
CA HIS A 60 14.08 -3.96 -6.68
C HIS A 60 14.19 -2.48 -6.30
N ASP A 61 14.07 -2.14 -5.01
CA ASP A 61 13.93 -0.75 -4.53
C ASP A 61 12.84 0.03 -5.31
N GLY A 62 11.56 -0.23 -4.99
CA GLY A 62 10.43 0.36 -5.70
C GLY A 62 10.40 1.89 -5.75
N LEU A 63 11.05 2.60 -4.81
CA LEU A 63 11.16 4.06 -4.84
C LEU A 63 12.11 4.55 -5.95
N ALA A 64 13.13 3.76 -6.30
CA ALA A 64 14.06 4.06 -7.38
C ALA A 64 13.48 3.79 -8.78
N GLN A 65 12.33 3.12 -8.87
CA GLN A 65 11.73 2.72 -10.13
C GLN A 65 10.80 3.79 -10.74
N ASN A 66 10.55 3.67 -12.04
CA ASN A 66 9.56 4.47 -12.76
C ASN A 66 8.15 3.94 -12.49
N TRP A 67 7.20 4.83 -12.17
CA TRP A 67 5.82 4.45 -11.87
C TRP A 67 4.90 4.96 -12.96
N LYS A 68 4.24 4.05 -13.69
CA LYS A 68 3.39 4.39 -14.83
C LYS A 68 2.08 3.62 -14.81
N GLY A 69 1.03 4.22 -15.36
CA GLY A 69 -0.27 3.59 -15.55
C GLY A 69 -1.13 3.61 -14.28
N LYS A 70 -1.91 2.55 -14.09
CA LYS A 70 -2.84 2.39 -12.96
C LYS A 70 -2.20 1.66 -11.79
N ILE A 71 -2.12 2.32 -10.64
CA ILE A 71 -1.29 1.87 -9.53
C ILE A 71 -2.13 1.45 -8.33
N PHE A 72 -1.82 0.28 -7.78
CA PHE A 72 -2.17 -0.04 -6.41
C PHE A 72 -0.93 0.09 -5.54
N LEU A 73 -1.04 0.78 -4.41
CA LEU A 73 0.07 1.01 -3.49
C LEU A 73 -0.32 0.61 -2.07
N ASN A 74 0.37 -0.38 -1.50
CA ASN A 74 0.34 -0.69 -0.07
C ASN A 74 1.78 -0.58 0.47
N PRO A 75 2.24 0.63 0.83
CA PRO A 75 3.65 0.85 1.12
C PRO A 75 4.03 0.32 2.51
N PRO A 76 5.33 0.13 2.79
CA PRO A 76 5.82 -0.03 4.16
C PRO A 76 5.27 1.09 5.08
N PHE A 77 4.71 0.71 6.22
CA PHE A 77 4.01 1.65 7.11
C PHE A 77 4.95 2.61 7.88
N ASP A 78 6.24 2.33 7.88
CA ASP A 78 7.29 3.15 8.51
C ASP A 78 7.81 4.27 7.59
N ASP A 79 7.65 4.15 6.27
CA ASP A 79 8.09 5.17 5.29
C ASP A 79 6.96 5.69 4.38
N THR A 80 5.70 5.50 4.78
CA THR A 80 4.52 5.81 3.95
C THR A 80 4.55 7.21 3.32
N LYS A 81 5.07 8.22 4.03
CA LYS A 81 5.14 9.61 3.53
C LYS A 81 5.93 9.70 2.22
N LYS A 82 7.08 9.02 2.10
CA LYS A 82 7.92 9.09 0.89
C LYS A 82 7.25 8.42 -0.31
N TRP A 83 6.62 7.26 -0.07
CA TRP A 83 5.88 6.54 -1.11
C TRP A 83 4.71 7.34 -1.65
N ILE A 84 3.97 8.00 -0.77
CA ILE A 84 2.85 8.86 -1.16
C ILE A 84 3.33 10.13 -1.88
N ALA A 85 4.42 10.76 -1.43
CA ALA A 85 5.01 11.89 -2.13
C ALA A 85 5.42 11.52 -3.57
N LYS A 86 6.06 10.35 -3.76
CA LYS A 86 6.37 9.83 -5.09
C LYS A 86 5.10 9.53 -5.90
N LEU A 87 4.06 8.95 -5.30
CA LEU A 87 2.81 8.68 -6.03
C LEU A 87 2.20 9.97 -6.61
N VAL A 88 2.13 11.02 -5.79
CA VAL A 88 1.60 12.33 -6.19
C VAL A 88 2.47 12.96 -7.28
N GLU A 89 3.80 12.97 -7.09
CA GLU A 89 4.73 13.45 -8.11
C GLU A 89 4.54 12.74 -9.46
N GLN A 90 4.37 11.41 -9.45
CA GLN A 90 4.20 10.64 -10.69
C GLN A 90 2.83 10.87 -11.34
N TYR A 91 1.80 11.22 -10.57
CA TYR A 91 0.52 11.66 -11.10
C TYR A 91 0.59 13.07 -11.70
N ASP A 92 1.25 14.01 -11.01
CA ASP A 92 1.43 15.39 -11.49
C ASP A 92 2.25 15.43 -12.80
N LEU A 93 3.21 14.51 -12.97
CA LEU A 93 3.96 14.33 -14.20
C LEU A 93 3.18 13.62 -15.32
N GLY A 94 1.96 13.14 -15.05
CA GLY A 94 1.12 12.39 -16.00
C GLY A 94 1.59 10.96 -16.26
N ASN A 95 2.55 10.44 -15.48
CA ASN A 95 3.00 9.05 -15.61
C ASN A 95 1.99 8.08 -15.00
N THR A 96 1.53 8.38 -13.78
CA THR A 96 0.44 7.67 -13.12
C THR A 96 -0.88 8.24 -13.61
N ILE A 97 -1.77 7.39 -14.11
CA ILE A 97 -3.06 7.81 -14.68
C ILE A 97 -4.17 7.75 -13.62
N GLU A 98 -4.11 6.74 -12.76
CA GLU A 98 -5.09 6.48 -11.72
C GLU A 98 -4.41 5.65 -10.62
N ALA A 99 -4.71 5.89 -9.36
CA ALA A 99 -4.11 5.14 -8.27
C ALA A 99 -5.03 4.98 -7.06
N ILE A 100 -4.86 3.85 -6.37
CA ILE A 100 -5.38 3.65 -5.02
C ILE A 100 -4.23 3.31 -4.09
N ALA A 101 -4.10 4.08 -3.00
CA ALA A 101 -3.12 3.78 -1.94
C ALA A 101 -3.82 3.37 -0.65
N LEU A 102 -3.39 2.27 -0.05
CA LEU A 102 -3.82 1.82 1.27
C LEU A 102 -2.78 2.25 2.31
N ILE A 103 -3.16 3.17 3.19
CA ILE A 103 -2.26 3.77 4.19
C ILE A 103 -2.91 3.77 5.58
N ASN A 104 -2.09 4.01 6.61
CA ASN A 104 -2.64 4.31 7.95
C ASN A 104 -3.30 5.69 7.95
N SER A 105 -4.45 5.81 8.64
CA SER A 105 -5.14 7.08 8.87
C SER A 105 -4.33 7.94 9.86
N ASN A 106 -3.42 8.73 9.33
CA ASN A 106 -2.49 9.54 10.13
C ASN A 106 -3.05 10.94 10.39
N LEU A 107 -4.23 11.02 11.00
CA LEU A 107 -4.86 12.29 11.37
C LEU A 107 -3.93 13.14 12.24
N GLY A 108 -3.87 14.44 11.97
CA GLY A 108 -2.99 15.39 12.67
C GLY A 108 -1.56 15.47 12.12
N TYR A 109 -1.18 14.62 11.16
CA TYR A 109 0.09 14.77 10.44
C TYR A 109 -0.10 15.71 9.24
N LYS A 110 0.73 16.76 9.15
CA LYS A 110 0.63 17.78 8.09
C LYS A 110 0.54 17.19 6.67
N TRP A 111 1.37 16.21 6.35
CA TRP A 111 1.36 15.59 5.01
C TRP A 111 0.06 14.82 4.71
N TYR A 112 -0.58 14.25 5.73
CA TYR A 112 -1.85 13.54 5.58
C TYR A 112 -3.01 14.55 5.48
N GLU A 113 -2.93 15.65 6.25
CA GLU A 113 -3.88 16.77 6.17
C GLU A 113 -3.87 17.43 4.79
N GLU A 114 -2.71 17.55 4.15
CA GLU A 114 -2.59 18.06 2.78
C GLU A 114 -3.21 17.07 1.78
N LEU A 115 -2.95 15.78 1.96
CA LEU A 115 -3.39 14.71 1.06
C LEU A 115 -4.92 14.64 0.88
N TRP A 116 -5.68 14.49 1.97
CA TRP A 116 -7.13 14.31 1.89
C TRP A 116 -7.91 15.60 1.59
N ARG A 117 -7.21 16.75 1.54
CA ARG A 117 -7.73 18.02 1.00
C ARG A 117 -7.55 18.13 -0.51
N MET A 118 -6.70 17.29 -1.09
CA MET A 118 -6.43 17.27 -2.53
C MET A 118 -7.14 16.11 -3.22
N PHE A 119 -7.32 14.99 -2.52
CA PHE A 119 -7.77 13.74 -3.10
C PHE A 119 -8.89 13.08 -2.29
N PRO A 120 -9.84 12.38 -2.95
CA PRO A 120 -10.84 11.58 -2.27
C PRO A 120 -10.20 10.50 -1.40
N VAL A 121 -10.77 10.30 -0.21
CA VAL A 121 -10.35 9.23 0.69
C VAL A 121 -11.56 8.47 1.24
N CYS A 122 -11.36 7.19 1.51
CA CYS A 122 -12.26 6.36 2.30
C CYS A 122 -11.60 6.04 3.64
N LEU A 123 -12.12 6.61 4.72
CA LEU A 123 -11.75 6.25 6.09
C LEU A 123 -12.47 4.94 6.45
N VAL A 124 -11.73 3.84 6.56
CA VAL A 124 -12.30 2.51 6.77
C VAL A 124 -12.93 2.43 8.17
N LYS A 125 -14.17 1.90 8.24
CA LYS A 125 -14.94 1.80 9.48
C LYS A 125 -14.28 0.86 10.49
N ASP A 126 -13.87 -0.32 10.03
CA ASP A 126 -13.26 -1.36 10.84
C ASP A 126 -11.80 -1.55 10.46
N ARG A 127 -10.92 -1.72 11.46
CA ARG A 127 -9.48 -1.88 11.20
C ARG A 127 -9.23 -3.14 10.38
N ILE A 128 -8.37 -3.01 9.37
CA ILE A 128 -8.05 -4.10 8.46
C ILE A 128 -7.27 -5.19 9.20
N GLU A 129 -7.72 -6.43 9.06
CA GLU A 129 -6.96 -7.62 9.41
C GLU A 129 -6.03 -7.97 8.25
N PHE A 130 -4.82 -7.43 8.28
CA PHE A 130 -3.80 -7.73 7.27
C PHE A 130 -3.32 -9.18 7.38
N ILE A 131 -2.97 -9.77 6.23
CA ILE A 131 -2.40 -11.12 6.18
C ILE A 131 -0.91 -11.00 6.52
N CYS A 132 -0.47 -11.78 7.50
CA CYS A 132 0.92 -11.78 7.97
C CYS A 132 1.71 -12.88 7.27
N SER A 133 2.95 -12.58 6.83
CA SER A 133 3.83 -13.56 6.17
C SER A 133 4.20 -14.78 7.02
N THR A 134 4.07 -14.68 8.35
CA THR A 134 4.38 -15.78 9.28
C THR A 134 3.21 -16.74 9.54
N GLY A 135 2.03 -16.50 8.94
CA GLY A 135 0.83 -17.31 9.17
C GLY A 135 0.17 -17.13 10.55
N GLU A 136 0.79 -16.36 11.46
CA GLU A 136 0.20 -16.02 12.75
C GLU A 136 -0.96 -15.04 12.60
N LYS A 137 -2.10 -15.35 13.22
CA LYS A 137 -3.21 -14.40 13.36
C LYS A 137 -2.82 -13.32 14.37
N LYS A 138 -2.31 -12.18 13.90
CA LYS A 138 -1.94 -11.04 14.76
C LYS A 138 -3.10 -10.08 15.07
N GLY A 139 -4.33 -10.46 14.75
CA GLY A 139 -5.51 -9.64 14.96
C GLY A 139 -5.55 -8.42 14.04
N GLN A 140 -6.46 -7.49 14.35
CA GLN A 140 -6.64 -6.25 13.60
C GLN A 140 -5.40 -5.34 13.67
N ALA A 141 -5.20 -4.53 12.63
CA ALA A 141 -4.21 -3.46 12.65
C ALA A 141 -4.33 -2.58 13.91
N LYS A 142 -3.21 -2.05 14.40
CA LYS A 142 -3.22 -1.16 15.58
C LYS A 142 -3.78 0.24 15.29
N ARG A 143 -3.76 0.65 14.02
CA ARG A 143 -4.21 1.97 13.54
C ARG A 143 -5.43 1.81 12.63
N GLY A 144 -6.17 2.89 12.40
CA GLY A 144 -7.17 2.96 11.33
C GLY A 144 -6.51 2.99 9.95
N GLN A 145 -7.26 2.60 8.92
CA GLN A 145 -6.79 2.58 7.53
C GLN A 145 -7.58 3.56 6.68
N THR A 146 -6.90 4.08 5.67
CA THR A 146 -7.46 4.95 4.65
C THR A 146 -7.12 4.39 3.28
N PHE A 147 -8.12 4.29 2.42
CA PHE A 147 -7.89 4.19 0.98
C PHE A 147 -7.91 5.59 0.39
N LEU A 148 -6.80 6.02 -0.19
CA LEU A 148 -6.68 7.23 -0.99
C LEU A 148 -6.97 6.89 -2.45
N TYR A 149 -7.66 7.78 -3.16
CA TYR A 149 -7.84 7.70 -4.60
C TYR A 149 -7.23 8.92 -5.31
N ILE A 150 -6.49 8.66 -6.38
CA ILE A 150 -5.96 9.68 -7.29
C ILE A 150 -6.43 9.32 -8.70
N GLY A 151 -7.02 10.28 -9.41
CA GLY A 151 -7.50 10.08 -10.77
C GLY A 151 -8.83 10.78 -11.04
N ASP A 152 -9.35 10.60 -12.26
CA ASP A 152 -10.44 11.42 -12.79
C ASP A 152 -11.84 10.81 -12.56
N ASN A 153 -11.95 9.70 -11.83
CA ASN A 153 -13.22 9.00 -11.57
C ASN A 153 -13.53 8.82 -10.06
N PRO A 154 -13.64 9.93 -9.30
CA PRO A 154 -13.90 9.90 -7.87
C PRO A 154 -15.26 9.29 -7.53
N ASP A 155 -16.24 9.34 -8.43
CA ASP A 155 -17.57 8.76 -8.25
C ASP A 155 -17.52 7.23 -8.23
N ARG A 156 -16.73 6.61 -9.11
CA ARG A 156 -16.52 5.16 -9.11
C ARG A 156 -15.83 4.70 -7.82
N PHE A 157 -14.78 5.41 -7.41
CA PHE A 157 -14.12 5.16 -6.13
C PHE A 157 -15.11 5.25 -4.96
N SER A 158 -15.88 6.34 -4.89
CA SER A 158 -16.86 6.56 -3.84
C SER A 158 -17.96 5.49 -3.83
N GLY A 159 -18.44 5.09 -5.01
CA GLY A 159 -19.46 4.06 -5.18
C GLY A 159 -19.05 2.71 -4.62
N VAL A 160 -17.80 2.30 -4.86
CA VAL A 160 -17.22 1.03 -4.38
C VAL A 160 -16.85 1.12 -2.91
N PHE A 161 -16.12 2.16 -2.49
CA PHE A 161 -15.50 2.21 -1.17
C PHE A 161 -16.44 2.67 -0.04
N LYS A 162 -17.55 3.36 -0.33
CA LYS A 162 -18.55 3.74 0.69
C LYS A 162 -19.13 2.57 1.47
N GLN A 163 -19.02 1.35 0.94
CA GLN A 163 -19.52 0.14 1.60
C GLN A 163 -18.67 -0.30 2.80
N ILE A 164 -17.41 0.16 2.92
CA ILE A 164 -16.49 -0.21 4.00
C ILE A 164 -16.07 0.96 4.89
N GLY A 165 -16.52 2.18 4.60
CA GLY A 165 -16.03 3.36 5.29
C GLY A 165 -16.71 4.66 4.88
N ARG A 166 -16.24 5.76 5.48
CA ARG A 166 -16.73 7.10 5.17
C ARG A 166 -15.90 7.71 4.06
N ILE A 167 -16.56 8.15 2.99
CA ILE A 167 -15.94 8.95 1.95
C ILE A 167 -15.80 10.40 2.42
N ILE A 168 -14.60 10.95 2.23
CA ILE A 168 -14.29 12.36 2.36
C ILE A 168 -13.78 12.81 0.99
N LEU A 169 -14.38 13.87 0.46
CA LEU A 169 -13.96 14.51 -0.77
C LEU A 169 -13.18 15.79 -0.43
N PRO A 170 -12.24 16.22 -1.31
CA PRO A 170 -11.56 17.51 -1.23
C PRO A 170 -12.49 18.71 -1.06
#